data_AF-A0A3N5P649-F1
#
_entry.id   AF-A0A3N5P649-F1
#
_cell.length_a   1.000
_cell.length_b   1.000
_cell.length_c   1.000
_cell.angle_alpha   90.00
_cell.angle_beta   90.00
_cell.angle_gamma   90.00
#
_symmetry.space_group_name_H-M   'P 1'
#
loop_
_entity.id
_entity.type
_entity.pdbx_description
1 polymer ?
#
loop_
_entity_poly.entity_id
_entity_poly.type
_entity_poly.pdbx_seq_one_letter_code
_entity_poly.pdbx_strand_id
1 'polypeptide(L)'
;MKNIAGNIADLESIETQEWLDSLDYVLQANGPARAGQLLLQLSDHARRRGIRLPFTANTPYVNTLTPEQEVPFPGSQEIERRIKSLIRWNAIAMVLRANKSEPGIGGHISTFASAATLYEVGFNHFFRAGNAGDRDVVYYQGHAAPGIYARAFVEGRLTEKQLDNFRRELAPGGGLSSYPHPWLMPD
;
A
#
# COMPACT_ATOMS: atom_id res chain seq x y z
N MET A 1 -15.56 -43.54 37.55
CA MET A 1 -15.47 -42.89 36.23
C MET A 1 -14.61 -41.64 36.31
N LYS A 2 -13.32 -41.79 36.66
CA LYS A 2 -12.34 -40.70 36.71
C LYS A 2 -11.61 -40.66 35.36
N ASN A 3 -11.57 -39.47 34.76
CA ASN A 3 -10.50 -38.98 33.88
C ASN A 3 -10.23 -39.64 32.51
N ILE A 4 -11.26 -40.11 31.80
CA ILE A 4 -11.07 -40.53 30.39
C ILE A 4 -10.90 -39.30 29.47
N ALA A 5 -11.63 -38.21 29.73
CA ALA A 5 -11.56 -36.98 28.91
C ALA A 5 -10.21 -36.26 29.03
N GLY A 6 -9.56 -36.26 30.21
CA GLY A 6 -8.22 -35.70 30.38
C GLY A 6 -7.17 -36.48 29.58
N ASN A 7 -7.28 -37.81 29.54
CA ASN A 7 -6.36 -38.67 28.81
C ASN A 7 -6.44 -38.50 27.29
N ILE A 8 -7.63 -38.22 26.73
CA ILE A 8 -7.80 -37.98 25.28
C ILE A 8 -7.19 -36.63 24.89
N ALA A 9 -7.46 -35.57 25.65
CA ALA A 9 -6.89 -34.25 25.38
C ALA A 9 -5.35 -34.26 25.49
N ASP A 10 -4.80 -35.01 26.45
CA ASP A 10 -3.35 -35.19 26.59
C ASP A 10 -2.76 -35.93 25.37
N LEU A 11 -3.43 -36.98 24.87
CA LEU A 11 -3.00 -37.70 23.68
C LEU A 11 -3.07 -36.84 22.40
N GLU A 12 -4.14 -36.07 22.21
CA GLU A 12 -4.29 -35.13 21.08
C GLU A 12 -3.21 -34.04 21.09
N SER A 13 -2.82 -33.58 22.29
CA SER A 13 -1.72 -32.62 22.48
C SER A 13 -0.37 -33.24 22.09
N ILE A 14 -0.08 -34.46 22.55
CA ILE A 14 1.14 -35.19 22.21
C ILE A 14 1.23 -35.42 20.69
N GLU A 15 0.16 -35.91 20.07
CA GLU A 15 0.11 -36.12 18.62
C GLU A 15 0.36 -34.81 17.86
N THR A 16 -0.29 -33.72 18.26
CA THR A 16 -0.07 -32.40 17.64
C THR A 16 1.39 -31.96 17.76
N GLN A 17 2.01 -32.19 18.92
CA GLN A 17 3.42 -31.85 19.13
C GLN A 17 4.34 -32.69 18.23
N GLU A 18 4.11 -33.99 18.08
CA GLU A 18 4.90 -34.85 17.20
C GLU A 18 4.84 -34.39 15.73
N TRP A 19 3.66 -33.94 15.26
CA TRP A 19 3.51 -33.37 13.92
C TRP A 19 4.24 -32.03 13.76
N LEU A 20 4.20 -31.16 14.77
CA LEU A 20 4.93 -29.89 14.78
C LEU A 20 6.44 -30.13 14.77
N ASP A 21 6.94 -31.02 15.63
CA ASP A 21 8.36 -31.40 15.71
C ASP A 21 8.84 -31.99 14.38
N SER A 22 8.01 -32.80 13.72
CA SER A 22 8.31 -33.36 12.40
C SER A 22 8.40 -32.27 11.31
N LEU A 23 7.52 -31.28 11.36
CA LEU A 23 7.57 -30.14 10.44
C LEU A 23 8.83 -29.29 10.68
N ASP A 24 9.15 -29.01 11.94
CA ASP A 24 10.34 -28.26 12.33
C ASP A 24 11.63 -28.97 11.92
N TYR A 25 11.68 -30.29 12.07
CA TYR A 25 12.79 -31.11 11.58
C TYR A 25 13.00 -30.94 10.06
N VAL A 26 11.93 -31.02 9.26
CA VAL A 26 12.01 -30.82 7.80
C VAL A 26 12.41 -29.39 7.46
N LEU A 27 11.88 -28.40 8.17
CA LEU A 27 12.22 -27.00 7.98
C LEU A 27 13.71 -26.74 8.26
N GLN A 28 14.26 -27.29 9.33
CA GLN A 28 15.67 -27.16 9.69
C GLN A 28 16.60 -27.93 8.75
N ALA A 29 16.23 -29.16 8.37
CA ALA A 29 17.08 -30.04 7.55
C ALA A 29 17.02 -29.72 6.05
N ASN A 30 15.87 -29.29 5.53
CA ASN A 30 15.62 -29.15 4.09
C ASN A 30 15.08 -27.77 3.67
N GLY A 31 14.80 -26.87 4.62
CA GLY A 31 14.42 -25.50 4.36
C GLY A 31 12.94 -25.25 4.02
N PRO A 32 12.54 -23.96 3.92
CA PRO A 32 11.13 -23.56 3.79
C PRO A 32 10.43 -24.09 2.53
N ALA A 33 11.15 -24.16 1.40
CA ALA A 33 10.57 -24.64 0.15
C ALA A 33 10.11 -26.09 0.26
N ARG A 34 10.91 -26.96 0.90
CA ARG A 34 10.56 -28.37 1.10
C ARG A 34 9.43 -28.53 2.11
N ALA A 35 9.46 -27.79 3.22
CA ALA A 35 8.38 -27.80 4.20
C ALA A 35 7.04 -27.36 3.58
N GLY A 36 7.03 -26.32 2.74
CA GLY A 36 5.84 -25.88 2.00
C GLY A 36 5.29 -26.95 1.05
N GLN A 37 6.17 -27.63 0.31
CA GLN A 37 5.78 -28.76 -0.55
C GLN A 37 5.16 -29.91 0.25
N LEU A 38 5.71 -30.25 1.41
CA LEU A 38 5.19 -31.29 2.29
C LEU A 38 3.77 -30.96 2.76
N LEU A 39 3.54 -29.73 3.23
CA LEU A 39 2.21 -29.28 3.65
C LEU A 39 1.19 -29.34 2.51
N LEU A 40 1.58 -28.96 1.29
CA LEU A 40 0.74 -29.10 0.10
C LEU A 40 0.38 -30.56 -0.19
N GLN A 41 1.34 -31.48 -0.08
CA GLN A 41 1.12 -32.91 -0.29
C GLN A 41 0.20 -33.52 0.78
N LEU A 42 0.37 -33.15 2.04
CA LEU A 42 -0.51 -33.57 3.13
C LEU A 42 -1.93 -33.04 2.93
N SER A 43 -2.05 -31.77 2.52
CA SER A 43 -3.34 -31.13 2.20
C SER A 43 -4.06 -31.85 1.06
N ASP A 44 -3.35 -32.18 -0.02
CA ASP A 44 -3.90 -32.95 -1.14
C ASP A 44 -4.29 -34.38 -0.73
N HIS A 45 -3.47 -35.04 0.07
CA HIS A 45 -3.78 -36.37 0.59
C HIS A 45 -5.06 -36.38 1.42
N ALA A 46 -5.23 -35.41 2.32
CA ALA A 46 -6.43 -35.25 3.13
C ALA A 46 -7.68 -35.02 2.25
N ARG A 47 -7.58 -34.14 1.24
CA ARG A 47 -8.67 -33.88 0.29
C ARG A 47 -9.08 -35.12 -0.49
N ARG A 48 -8.13 -35.91 -0.98
CA ARG A 48 -8.40 -37.18 -1.69
C ARG A 48 -9.12 -38.21 -0.81
N ARG A 49 -8.99 -38.10 0.52
CA ARG A 49 -9.70 -38.93 1.51
C ARG A 49 -11.05 -38.34 1.94
N GLY A 50 -11.51 -37.27 1.29
CA GLY A 50 -12.79 -36.62 1.60
C GLY A 50 -12.75 -35.67 2.79
N ILE A 51 -11.57 -35.40 3.37
CA ILE A 51 -11.41 -34.45 4.48
C ILE A 51 -11.48 -33.03 3.89
N ARG A 52 -12.49 -32.27 4.30
CA ARG A 52 -12.64 -30.85 3.91
C ARG A 52 -11.80 -29.99 4.84
N LEU A 53 -10.66 -29.53 4.34
CA LEU A 53 -9.85 -28.55 5.06
C LEU A 53 -10.52 -27.17 5.00
N PRO A 54 -10.55 -26.41 6.11
CA PRO A 54 -11.04 -25.04 6.09
C PRO A 54 -10.15 -24.21 5.15
N PHE A 55 -10.76 -23.55 4.18
CA PHE A 55 -10.07 -22.60 3.32
C PHE A 55 -9.86 -21.30 4.09
N THR A 56 -8.62 -20.87 4.26
CA THR A 56 -8.31 -19.55 4.79
C THR A 56 -7.63 -18.73 3.69
N ALA A 57 -8.32 -17.72 3.16
CA ALA A 57 -7.72 -16.73 2.27
C ALA A 57 -6.79 -15.74 3.01
N ASN A 58 -6.77 -15.83 4.34
CA ASN A 58 -6.05 -14.88 5.19
C ASN A 58 -4.68 -15.43 5.54
N THR A 59 -3.66 -14.62 5.31
CA THR A 59 -2.35 -14.78 5.94
C THR A 59 -2.38 -14.15 7.34
N PRO A 60 -1.39 -14.44 8.20
CA PRO A 60 -1.23 -13.71 9.46
C PRO A 60 -1.21 -12.19 9.25
N TYR A 61 -1.67 -11.42 10.25
CA TYR A 61 -1.71 -9.96 10.21
C TYR A 61 -0.33 -9.36 10.51
N VAL A 62 0.63 -9.66 9.64
CA VAL A 62 2.04 -9.24 9.68
C VAL A 62 2.52 -8.90 8.27
N ASN A 63 3.70 -8.27 8.15
CA ASN A 63 4.28 -7.97 6.85
C ASN A 63 4.62 -9.26 6.08
N THR A 64 4.34 -9.27 4.78
CA THR A 64 4.65 -10.42 3.90
C THR A 64 6.16 -10.63 3.72
N LEU A 65 6.94 -9.55 3.72
CA LEU A 65 8.41 -9.60 3.67
C LEU A 65 8.98 -9.48 5.08
N THR A 66 9.92 -10.36 5.43
CA THR A 66 10.62 -10.31 6.72
C THR A 66 11.74 -9.25 6.72
N PRO A 67 12.22 -8.80 7.89
CA PRO A 67 13.34 -7.85 7.97
C PRO A 67 14.61 -8.34 7.23
N GLU A 68 14.85 -9.64 7.19
CA GLU A 68 16.01 -10.24 6.49
C GLU A 68 15.86 -10.23 4.97
N GLN A 69 14.63 -10.11 4.46
CA GLN A 69 14.33 -9.99 3.04
C GLN A 69 14.28 -8.52 2.56
N GLU A 70 14.33 -7.56 3.50
CA GLU A 70 14.27 -6.14 3.19
C GLU A 70 15.56 -5.68 2.50
N VAL A 71 15.41 -5.04 1.35
CA VAL A 71 16.54 -4.45 0.62
C VAL A 71 16.86 -3.07 1.19
N PRO A 72 18.14 -2.64 1.19
CA PRO A 72 18.50 -1.29 1.62
C PRO A 72 17.72 -0.21 0.87
N PHE A 73 17.23 0.79 1.59
CA PHE A 73 16.51 1.90 0.99
C PHE A 73 17.44 2.70 0.06
N PRO A 74 17.09 2.92 -1.22
CA PRO A 74 18.02 3.46 -2.22
C PRO A 74 18.26 4.97 -2.12
N GLY A 75 17.40 5.71 -1.42
CA GLY A 75 17.45 7.17 -1.33
C GLY A 75 17.82 7.75 0.03
N SER A 76 17.87 9.08 0.13
CA SER A 76 18.04 9.77 1.41
C SER A 76 16.70 9.97 2.10
N GLN A 77 16.43 9.18 3.14
CA GLN A 77 15.16 9.28 3.89
C GLN A 77 14.94 10.67 4.51
N GLU A 78 16.01 11.38 4.88
CA GLU A 78 15.92 12.73 5.42
C GLU A 78 15.42 13.73 4.37
N ILE A 79 16.04 13.73 3.19
CA ILE A 79 15.67 14.64 2.09
C ILE A 79 14.25 14.32 1.61
N GLU A 80 13.94 13.04 1.41
CA GLU A 80 12.61 12.60 0.98
C GLU A 80 11.53 12.96 2.01
N ARG A 81 11.83 12.86 3.31
CA ARG A 81 10.92 13.32 4.37
C ARG A 81 10.68 14.83 4.31
N ARG A 82 11.71 15.64 4.00
CA ARG A 82 11.57 17.10 3.86
C ARG A 82 10.71 17.44 2.65
N ILE A 83 10.97 16.84 1.49
CA ILE A 83 10.19 17.02 0.26
C ILE A 83 8.72 16.63 0.51
N LYS A 84 8.47 15.44 1.05
CA LYS A 84 7.12 14.99 1.42
C LYS A 84 6.39 15.97 2.34
N SER A 85 7.09 16.53 3.33
CA SER A 85 6.50 17.51 4.25
C SER A 85 6.06 18.79 3.55
N LEU A 86 6.87 19.30 2.61
CA LEU A 86 6.51 20.46 1.78
C LEU A 86 5.30 20.18 0.89
N ILE A 87 5.26 19.00 0.26
CA ILE A 87 4.15 18.58 -0.59
C ILE A 87 2.86 18.45 0.24
N ARG A 88 2.92 17.83 1.43
CA ARG A 88 1.78 17.75 2.35
C ARG A 88 1.29 19.11 2.79
N TRP A 89 2.21 20.03 3.10
CA TRP A 89 1.85 21.40 3.48
C TRP A 89 1.13 22.13 2.35
N ASN A 90 1.68 22.10 1.14
CA ASN A 90 1.07 22.75 -0.02
C ASN A 90 -0.30 22.16 -0.36
N ALA A 91 -0.48 20.84 -0.24
CA ALA A 91 -1.77 20.18 -0.45
C ALA A 91 -2.84 20.67 0.55
N ILE A 92 -2.48 20.79 1.83
CA ILE A 92 -3.37 21.33 2.88
C ILE A 92 -3.67 22.81 2.60
N ALA A 93 -2.64 23.62 2.36
CA ALA A 93 -2.77 25.05 2.15
C ALA A 93 -3.69 25.36 0.96
N MET A 94 -3.53 24.63 -0.16
CA MET A 94 -4.37 24.77 -1.33
C MET A 94 -5.85 24.50 -1.03
N VAL A 95 -6.18 23.41 -0.35
CA VAL A 95 -7.58 23.07 -0.01
C VAL A 95 -8.16 24.09 0.97
N LEU A 96 -7.40 24.53 1.98
CA LEU A 96 -7.86 25.52 2.94
C LEU A 96 -8.06 26.90 2.30
N ARG A 97 -7.16 27.34 1.41
CA ARG A 97 -7.31 28.58 0.65
C ARG A 97 -8.56 28.54 -0.23
N ALA A 98 -8.78 27.44 -0.95
CA ALA A 98 -9.97 27.28 -1.79
C ALA A 98 -11.26 27.43 -0.96
N ASN A 99 -11.37 26.75 0.19
CA ASN A 99 -12.54 26.84 1.05
C ASN A 99 -12.67 28.18 1.79
N LYS A 100 -11.58 28.92 1.97
CA LYS A 100 -11.62 30.29 2.51
C LYS A 100 -12.15 31.27 1.47
N SER A 101 -11.78 31.10 0.20
CA SER A 101 -12.25 31.96 -0.89
C SER A 101 -13.67 31.64 -1.34
N GLU A 102 -14.03 30.36 -1.39
CA GLU A 102 -15.33 29.86 -1.82
C GLU A 102 -15.81 28.77 -0.83
N PRO A 103 -16.61 29.16 0.18
CA PRO A 103 -17.10 28.22 1.19
C PRO A 103 -17.87 27.05 0.56
N GLY A 104 -17.49 25.81 0.90
CA GLY A 104 -18.18 24.60 0.42
C GLY A 104 -17.68 24.05 -0.91
N ILE A 105 -16.65 24.65 -1.53
CA ILE A 105 -16.02 24.12 -2.76
C ILE A 105 -15.40 22.72 -2.57
N GLY A 106 -15.08 22.37 -1.31
CA GLY A 106 -14.64 21.04 -0.91
C GLY A 106 -13.15 20.77 -1.17
N GLY A 107 -12.80 19.49 -1.28
CA GLY A 107 -11.41 19.02 -1.37
C GLY A 107 -11.02 18.15 -0.17
N HIS A 108 -10.23 17.10 -0.42
CA HIS A 108 -9.87 16.11 0.60
C HIS A 108 -8.42 16.29 1.04
N ILE A 109 -8.20 16.32 2.34
CA ILE A 109 -6.87 16.44 2.94
C ILE A 109 -6.36 15.06 3.40
N SER A 110 -7.22 14.32 4.11
CA SER A 110 -6.84 13.08 4.79
C SER A 110 -6.40 11.97 3.85
N THR A 111 -7.02 11.87 2.67
CA THR A 111 -6.70 10.82 1.69
C THR A 111 -5.27 10.91 1.19
N PHE A 112 -4.82 12.10 0.79
CA PHE A 112 -3.42 12.26 0.40
C PHE A 112 -2.49 12.14 1.61
N ALA A 113 -2.87 12.68 2.77
CA ALA A 113 -2.04 12.62 3.97
C ALA A 113 -1.71 11.18 4.41
N SER A 114 -2.65 10.23 4.26
CA SER A 114 -2.41 8.81 4.56
C SER A 114 -1.58 8.10 3.49
N ALA A 115 -1.74 8.46 2.22
CA ALA A 115 -1.03 7.84 1.10
C ALA A 115 0.28 8.53 0.70
N ALA A 116 0.63 9.67 1.31
CA ALA A 116 1.75 10.51 0.86
C ALA A 116 3.07 9.75 0.77
N THR A 117 3.42 8.94 1.78
CA THR A 117 4.68 8.16 1.75
C THR A 117 4.69 7.16 0.59
N LEU A 118 3.54 6.50 0.31
CA LEU A 118 3.43 5.54 -0.79
C LEU A 118 3.67 6.22 -2.15
N TYR A 119 3.03 7.36 -2.39
CA TYR A 119 3.23 8.11 -3.62
C TYR A 119 4.65 8.65 -3.74
N GLU A 120 5.24 9.17 -2.67
CA GLU A 120 6.61 9.71 -2.70
C GLU A 120 7.65 8.63 -3.00
N VAL A 121 7.52 7.44 -2.41
CA VAL A 121 8.35 6.28 -2.78
C VAL A 121 8.16 5.94 -4.26
N GLY A 122 6.90 5.93 -4.73
CA GLY A 122 6.56 5.74 -6.14
C GLY A 122 7.27 6.75 -7.04
N PHE A 123 7.14 8.05 -6.76
CA PHE A 123 7.75 9.10 -7.57
C PHE A 123 9.28 9.10 -7.55
N ASN A 124 9.90 8.79 -6.41
CA ASN A 124 11.36 8.87 -6.30
C ASN A 124 12.06 7.61 -6.86
N HIS A 125 11.42 6.44 -6.82
CA HIS A 125 12.11 5.16 -7.04
C HIS A 125 11.45 4.23 -8.06
N PHE A 126 10.21 4.48 -8.48
CA PHE A 126 9.46 3.54 -9.33
C PHE A 126 8.90 4.17 -10.61
N PHE A 127 8.12 5.24 -10.49
CA PHE A 127 7.31 5.79 -11.58
C PHE A 127 8.18 6.29 -12.74
N ARG A 128 7.95 5.72 -13.92
CA ARG A 128 8.64 6.06 -15.17
C ARG A 128 7.78 6.96 -16.04
N ALA A 129 8.23 8.19 -16.24
CA ALA A 129 7.66 9.12 -17.23
C ALA A 129 8.23 8.87 -18.63
N GLY A 130 7.50 9.25 -19.69
CA GLY A 130 8.00 9.16 -21.07
C GLY A 130 6.94 9.42 -22.14
N ASN A 131 7.42 9.79 -23.34
CA ASN A 131 6.58 10.13 -24.50
C ASN A 131 6.41 8.97 -25.51
N ALA A 132 7.11 7.85 -25.32
CA ALA A 132 6.99 6.60 -26.09
C ALA A 132 7.55 5.41 -25.28
N GLY A 133 7.10 4.17 -25.57
CA GLY A 133 7.65 2.94 -24.98
C GLY A 133 7.20 2.61 -23.55
N ASP A 134 8.12 2.04 -22.76
CA ASP A 134 7.96 1.44 -21.41
C ASP A 134 7.71 2.46 -20.27
N ARG A 135 6.65 3.26 -20.38
CA ARG A 135 6.21 4.18 -19.31
C ARG A 135 5.18 3.53 -18.39
N ASP A 136 5.11 4.04 -17.17
CA ASP A 136 4.08 3.62 -16.22
C ASP A 136 2.77 4.37 -16.46
N VAL A 137 1.65 3.65 -16.36
CA VAL A 137 0.31 4.24 -16.38
C VAL A 137 -0.22 4.23 -14.95
N VAL A 138 -0.17 5.39 -14.29
CA VAL A 138 -0.54 5.52 -12.88
C VAL A 138 -1.99 5.99 -12.74
N TYR A 139 -2.85 5.13 -12.22
CA TYR A 139 -4.23 5.45 -11.88
C TYR A 139 -4.30 6.07 -10.48
N TYR A 140 -4.04 7.38 -10.39
CA TYR A 140 -4.10 8.10 -9.12
C TYR A 140 -5.48 8.04 -8.48
N GLN A 141 -5.52 7.87 -7.16
CA GLN A 141 -6.77 8.01 -6.40
C GLN A 141 -7.28 9.45 -6.54
N GLY A 142 -8.50 9.63 -7.05
CA GLY A 142 -9.03 10.97 -7.36
C GLY A 142 -8.95 11.93 -6.18
N HIS A 143 -9.37 11.50 -4.99
CA HIS A 143 -9.32 12.32 -3.77
C HIS A 143 -7.89 12.69 -3.30
N ALA A 144 -6.85 12.07 -3.85
CA ALA A 144 -5.47 12.42 -3.58
C ALA A 144 -4.92 13.51 -4.54
N ALA A 145 -5.71 13.98 -5.52
CA ALA A 145 -5.31 15.00 -6.48
C ALA A 145 -4.64 16.24 -5.86
N PRO A 146 -5.09 16.77 -4.69
CA PRO A 146 -4.40 17.90 -4.07
C PRO A 146 -2.91 17.68 -3.81
N GLY A 147 -2.51 16.45 -3.46
CA GLY A 147 -1.11 16.10 -3.26
C GLY A 147 -0.31 16.01 -4.55
N ILE A 148 -0.94 15.55 -5.63
CA ILE A 148 -0.31 15.46 -6.95
C ILE A 148 -0.04 16.87 -7.50
N TYR A 149 -1.00 17.79 -7.36
CA TYR A 149 -0.78 19.20 -7.73
C TYR A 149 0.28 19.87 -6.84
N ALA A 150 0.27 19.60 -5.53
CA ALA A 150 1.28 20.11 -4.63
C ALA A 150 2.70 19.66 -4.99
N ARG A 151 2.87 18.40 -5.43
CA ARG A 151 4.14 17.91 -5.97
C ARG A 151 4.50 18.60 -7.27
N ALA A 152 3.56 18.68 -8.22
CA ALA A 152 3.77 19.35 -9.50
C ALA A 152 4.18 20.84 -9.32
N PHE A 153 3.66 21.52 -8.30
CA PHE A 153 4.08 22.86 -7.92
C PHE A 153 5.52 22.92 -7.41
N VAL A 154 5.92 22.00 -6.53
CA VAL A 154 7.32 21.90 -6.06
C VAL A 154 8.28 21.59 -7.20
N GLU A 155 7.84 20.82 -8.19
CA GLU A 155 8.57 20.53 -9.44
C GLU A 155 8.56 21.70 -10.45
N GLY A 156 7.87 22.80 -10.16
CA GLY A 156 7.78 23.98 -11.03
C GLY A 156 6.88 23.80 -12.26
N ARG A 157 6.06 22.74 -12.31
CA ARG A 157 5.13 22.46 -13.42
C ARG A 157 3.80 23.20 -13.28
N LEU A 158 3.42 23.57 -12.05
CA LEU A 158 2.24 24.38 -11.76
C LEU A 158 2.65 25.68 -11.09
N THR A 159 1.89 26.73 -11.35
CA THR A 159 2.06 28.05 -10.76
C THR A 159 1.28 28.19 -9.46
N GLU A 160 1.69 29.12 -8.57
CA GLU A 160 0.93 29.43 -7.35
C GLU A 160 -0.52 29.84 -7.68
N LYS A 161 -0.71 30.60 -8.77
CA LYS A 161 -2.02 31.04 -9.23
C LYS A 161 -2.95 29.88 -9.59
N GLN A 162 -2.44 28.83 -10.22
CA GLN A 162 -3.22 27.62 -10.51
C GLN A 162 -3.63 26.89 -9.22
N LEU A 163 -2.73 26.82 -8.23
CA LEU A 163 -3.04 26.25 -6.91
C LEU A 163 -4.10 27.06 -6.18
N ASP A 164 -3.98 28.39 -6.17
CA ASP A 164 -5.01 29.26 -5.59
C ASP A 164 -6.36 29.06 -6.29
N ASN A 165 -6.37 28.78 -7.59
CA ASN A 165 -7.56 28.47 -8.38
C ASN A 165 -7.98 26.99 -8.36
N PHE A 166 -7.54 26.21 -7.37
CA PHE A 166 -8.01 24.83 -7.21
C PHE A 166 -9.54 24.76 -7.16
N ARG A 167 -10.12 23.86 -7.98
CA ARG A 167 -11.57 23.69 -8.22
C ARG A 167 -12.27 24.89 -8.87
N ARG A 168 -11.52 25.87 -9.36
CA ARG A 168 -12.03 27.08 -10.03
C ARG A 168 -11.40 27.23 -11.41
N GLU A 169 -11.68 26.27 -12.28
CA GLU A 169 -11.02 26.10 -13.58
C GLU A 169 -11.23 27.27 -14.54
N LEU A 170 -12.37 27.97 -14.42
CA LEU A 170 -12.73 29.14 -15.23
C LEU A 170 -12.22 30.47 -14.65
N ALA A 171 -11.51 30.45 -13.50
CA ALA A 171 -10.98 31.66 -12.90
C ALA A 171 -9.91 32.31 -13.82
N PRO A 172 -9.76 33.65 -13.78
CA PRO A 172 -8.75 34.33 -14.58
C PRO A 172 -7.36 33.75 -14.34
N GLY A 173 -6.67 33.31 -15.40
CA GLY A 173 -5.36 32.66 -15.33
C GLY A 173 -5.39 31.14 -15.15
N GLY A 174 -6.56 30.50 -15.28
CA GLY A 174 -6.73 29.05 -15.24
C GLY A 174 -6.74 28.47 -13.82
N GLY A 175 -7.28 27.27 -13.68
CA GLY A 175 -7.36 26.56 -12.40
C GLY A 175 -7.09 25.06 -12.55
N LEU A 176 -7.31 24.33 -11.46
CA LEU A 176 -7.06 22.90 -11.40
C LEU A 176 -8.36 22.15 -11.18
N SER A 177 -8.58 21.09 -11.95
CA SER A 177 -9.76 20.24 -11.80
C SER A 177 -9.79 19.55 -10.44
N SER A 178 -10.99 19.21 -9.97
CA SER A 178 -11.20 18.57 -8.67
C SER A 178 -10.53 17.20 -8.54
N TYR A 179 -10.47 16.44 -9.64
CA TYR A 179 -9.96 15.08 -9.79
C TYR A 179 -9.27 14.90 -11.16
N PRO A 180 -8.60 13.76 -11.44
CA PRO A 180 -7.99 13.49 -12.73
C PRO A 180 -9.01 13.42 -13.86
N HIS A 181 -9.18 14.52 -14.59
CA HIS A 181 -10.10 14.67 -15.70
C HIS A 181 -9.32 15.07 -16.96
N PRO A 182 -8.85 14.11 -17.77
CA PRO A 182 -8.06 14.40 -18.98
C PRO A 182 -8.78 15.31 -19.99
N TRP A 183 -10.12 15.33 -19.97
CA TRP A 183 -10.88 16.27 -20.81
C TRP A 183 -10.74 17.74 -20.36
N LEU A 184 -10.62 17.97 -19.05
CA LEU A 184 -10.53 19.30 -18.45
C LEU A 184 -9.08 19.78 -18.33
N MET A 185 -8.15 18.85 -18.11
CA MET A 185 -6.71 19.07 -18.07
C MET A 185 -6.03 18.08 -19.04
N PRO A 186 -5.93 18.42 -20.34
CA PRO A 186 -5.42 17.50 -21.37
C PRO A 186 -3.89 17.33 -21.39
N ASP A 187 -3.15 18.19 -20.70
CA ASP A 187 -1.68 18.22 -20.61
C ASP A 187 -1.21 17.95 -19.16
#